data_AF-A0A7D9JMM4-F1
#
_entry.id   AF-A0A7D9JMM4-F1
#
_cell.length_a   1.000
_cell.length_b   1.000
_cell.length_c   1.000
_cell.angle_alpha   90.00
_cell.angle_beta   90.00
_cell.angle_gamma   90.00
#
_symmetry.space_group_name_H-M   'P 1'
#
loop_
_entity.id
_entity.type
_entity.pdbx_description
1 polymer ?
#
loop_
_entity_poly.entity_id
_entity_poly.type
_entity_poly.pdbx_seq_one_letter_code
_entity_poly.pdbx_strand_id
1 'polypeptide(L)'
;MEELQRLRASRKAYRAHLTTLYKKIIELKSATTIDELHIATLENYCQQLKRKKDILSPLDEQIAKAITKPEDLECEIFETEEMHSTIDERYSELTTFSEIKRNELKLKVTVQSSNNTNESSPETLPQSEQPIQQENIHQPEMSQSP
;
A
#
# COMPACT_ATOMS: atom_id res chain seq x y z
N MET A 1 27.54 -32.37 12.01
CA MET A 1 26.13 -32.82 11.90
C MET A 1 25.20 -31.85 12.63
N GLU A 2 25.55 -31.43 13.86
CA GLU A 2 24.77 -30.46 14.66
C GLU A 2 24.57 -29.10 13.96
N GLU A 3 25.61 -28.57 13.30
CA GLU A 3 25.51 -27.30 12.58
C GLU A 3 24.54 -27.34 11.39
N LEU A 4 24.59 -28.40 10.57
CA LEU A 4 23.65 -28.57 9.45
C LEU A 4 22.20 -28.68 9.95
N GLN A 5 21.96 -29.38 11.05
CA GLN A 5 20.64 -29.46 11.66
C GLN A 5 20.16 -28.09 12.16
N ARG A 6 21.05 -27.28 12.76
CA ARG A 6 20.76 -25.91 13.18
C ARG A 6 20.39 -25.02 11.99
N LEU A 7 21.13 -25.10 10.88
CA LEU A 7 20.84 -24.34 9.65
C LEU A 7 19.48 -24.74 9.05
N ARG A 8 19.20 -26.04 8.95
CA ARG A 8 17.89 -26.56 8.49
C ARG A 8 16.74 -26.11 9.38
N ALA A 9 16.92 -26.15 10.70
CA ALA A 9 15.93 -25.67 11.65
C ALA A 9 15.66 -24.17 11.48
N SER A 10 16.71 -23.36 11.30
CA SER A 10 16.59 -21.94 10.99
C SER A 10 15.79 -21.71 9.71
N ARG A 11 16.12 -22.42 8.61
CA ARG A 11 15.39 -22.31 7.33
C ARG A 11 13.92 -22.67 7.49
N LYS A 12 13.62 -23.75 8.22
CA LYS A 12 12.24 -24.17 8.52
C LYS A 12 11.46 -23.10 9.29
N ALA A 13 12.10 -22.41 10.23
CA ALA A 13 11.49 -21.28 10.95
C ALA A 13 11.17 -20.11 9.99
N TYR A 14 12.09 -19.75 9.09
CA TYR A 14 11.82 -18.76 8.05
C TYR A 14 10.66 -19.15 7.13
N ARG A 15 10.59 -20.42 6.70
CA ARG A 15 9.48 -20.95 5.90
C ARG A 15 8.14 -20.80 6.63
N ALA A 16 8.08 -21.13 7.92
CA ALA A 16 6.86 -20.95 8.72
C ALA A 16 6.44 -19.47 8.83
N HIS A 17 7.41 -18.56 8.95
CA HIS A 17 7.15 -17.12 8.95
C HIS A 17 6.63 -16.64 7.59
N LEU A 18 7.15 -17.16 6.47
CA LEU A 18 6.65 -16.87 5.13
C LEU A 18 5.21 -17.34 4.95
N THR A 19 4.89 -18.57 5.36
CA THR A 19 3.51 -19.09 5.32
C THR A 19 2.54 -18.17 6.08
N THR A 20 2.93 -17.71 7.25
CA THR A 20 2.11 -16.76 8.04
C THR A 20 1.95 -15.42 7.32
N LEU A 21 3.03 -14.90 6.73
CA LEU A 21 2.98 -13.65 5.97
C LEU A 21 2.07 -13.77 4.75
N TYR A 22 2.11 -14.89 4.03
CA TYR A 22 1.22 -15.14 2.88
C TYR A 22 -0.25 -15.19 3.28
N LYS A 23 -0.59 -15.81 4.41
CA LYS A 23 -1.97 -15.78 4.93
C LYS A 23 -2.45 -14.35 5.17
N LYS A 24 -1.63 -13.53 5.83
CA LYS A 24 -1.93 -12.11 6.07
C LYS A 24 -2.10 -11.32 4.77
N ILE A 25 -1.29 -11.59 3.76
CA ILE A 25 -1.43 -10.97 2.43
C ILE A 25 -2.77 -11.35 1.81
N ILE A 26 -3.14 -12.64 1.83
CA ILE A 26 -4.41 -13.12 1.28
C ILE A 26 -5.60 -12.49 2.01
N GLU A 27 -5.60 -12.52 3.34
CA GLU A 27 -6.63 -11.91 4.18
C GLU A 27 -6.82 -10.42 3.85
N LEU A 28 -5.73 -9.68 3.73
CA LEU A 28 -5.77 -8.24 3.45
C LEU A 28 -6.28 -7.96 2.03
N LYS A 29 -5.90 -8.79 1.05
CA LYS A 29 -6.41 -8.68 -0.34
C LYS A 29 -7.88 -9.04 -0.47
N SER A 30 -8.40 -9.87 0.44
CA SER A 30 -9.81 -10.26 0.50
C SER A 30 -10.69 -9.25 1.24
N ALA A 31 -10.12 -8.17 1.78
CA ALA A 31 -10.90 -7.12 2.43
C ALA A 31 -11.90 -6.49 1.46
N THR A 32 -13.13 -6.24 1.94
CA THR A 32 -14.22 -5.65 1.14
C THR A 32 -13.86 -4.26 0.61
N THR A 33 -13.03 -3.52 1.34
CA THR A 33 -12.56 -2.19 0.97
C THR A 33 -11.07 -2.11 1.21
N ILE A 34 -10.36 -1.48 0.27
CA ILE A 34 -8.92 -1.24 0.36
C ILE A 34 -8.72 0.28 0.40
N ASP A 35 -8.15 0.77 1.50
CA ASP A 35 -7.78 2.17 1.68
C ASP A 35 -6.24 2.36 1.65
N GLU A 36 -5.79 3.58 1.94
CA GLU A 36 -4.36 3.91 1.95
C GLU A 36 -3.56 3.14 3.01
N LEU A 37 -4.15 2.86 4.18
CA LEU A 37 -3.50 2.09 5.23
C LEU A 37 -3.31 0.63 4.82
N HIS A 38 -4.32 0.05 4.15
CA HIS A 38 -4.21 -1.29 3.57
C HIS A 38 -3.07 -1.34 2.55
N ILE A 39 -2.97 -0.35 1.65
CA ILE A 39 -1.90 -0.26 0.65
C ILE A 39 -0.52 -0.15 1.33
N ALA A 40 -0.37 0.74 2.30
CA ALA A 40 0.88 0.88 3.06
C ALA A 40 1.27 -0.43 3.77
N THR A 41 0.28 -1.18 4.27
CA THR A 41 0.50 -2.48 4.90
C THR A 41 0.97 -3.53 3.89
N LEU A 42 0.36 -3.58 2.70
CA LEU A 42 0.77 -4.47 1.60
C LEU A 42 2.20 -4.15 1.14
N GLU A 43 2.57 -2.87 1.02
CA GLU A 43 3.94 -2.45 0.71
C GLU A 43 4.94 -2.90 1.78
N ASN A 44 4.58 -2.79 3.06
CA ASN A 44 5.40 -3.29 4.15
C ASN A 44 5.58 -4.82 4.06
N TYR A 45 4.54 -5.57 3.66
CA TYR A 45 4.66 -7.00 3.39
C TYR A 45 5.60 -7.30 2.21
N CYS A 46 5.57 -6.51 1.13
CA CYS A 46 6.56 -6.60 0.04
C CYS A 46 8.00 -6.47 0.56
N GLN A 47 8.26 -5.49 1.43
CA GLN A 47 9.58 -5.29 2.02
C GLN A 47 10.00 -6.45 2.92
N GLN A 48 9.05 -7.03 3.66
CA GLN A 48 9.32 -8.22 4.47
C GLN A 48 9.66 -9.45 3.61
N LEU A 49 9.01 -9.62 2.46
CA LEU A 49 9.33 -10.70 1.52
C LEU A 49 10.75 -10.57 0.97
N LYS A 50 11.14 -9.37 0.53
CA LYS A 50 12.52 -9.08 0.07
C LYS A 50 13.55 -9.42 1.13
N ARG A 51 13.40 -8.85 2.33
CA ARG A 51 14.33 -9.09 3.45
C ARG A 51 14.45 -10.57 3.80
N LYS A 52 13.35 -11.32 3.75
CA LYS A 52 13.38 -12.76 4.01
C LYS A 52 14.12 -13.52 2.92
N LYS A 53 13.92 -13.15 1.65
CA LYS A 53 14.70 -13.71 0.53
C LYS A 53 16.19 -13.47 0.73
N ASP A 54 16.57 -12.23 1.07
CA ASP A 54 17.96 -11.84 1.28
C ASP A 54 18.63 -12.61 2.43
N ILE A 55 17.86 -12.99 3.46
CA ILE A 55 18.34 -13.82 4.57
C ILE A 55 18.41 -15.31 4.18
N LEU A 56 17.46 -15.80 3.38
CA LEU A 56 17.40 -17.19 2.96
C LEU A 56 18.54 -17.55 2.01
N SER A 57 18.86 -16.69 1.03
CA SER A 57 19.95 -16.94 0.07
C SER A 57 21.28 -17.40 0.70
N PRO A 58 21.88 -16.66 1.66
CA PRO A 58 23.13 -17.09 2.30
C PRO A 58 22.93 -18.29 3.24
N LEU A 59 21.73 -18.52 3.76
CA LEU A 59 21.42 -19.69 4.58
C LEU A 59 21.38 -20.96 3.72
N ASP A 60 20.74 -20.87 2.55
CA ASP A 60 20.64 -21.97 1.58
C ASP A 60 22.03 -22.32 1.03
N GLU A 61 22.89 -21.32 0.77
CA GLU A 61 24.29 -21.54 0.38
C GLU A 61 25.09 -22.28 1.47
N GLN A 62 24.90 -21.90 2.74
CA GLN A 62 25.55 -22.58 3.88
C GLN A 62 25.07 -24.03 4.03
N ILE A 63 23.78 -24.29 3.83
CA ILE A 63 23.21 -25.64 3.86
C ILE A 63 23.80 -26.48 2.72
N ALA A 64 23.83 -25.96 1.49
CA ALA A 64 24.39 -26.65 0.34
C ALA A 64 25.86 -27.05 0.55
N LYS A 65 26.69 -26.14 1.08
CA LYS A 65 28.10 -26.42 1.40
C LYS A 65 28.30 -27.46 2.49
N ALA A 66 27.34 -27.62 3.40
CA ALA A 66 27.42 -28.55 4.52
C ALA A 66 26.92 -29.96 4.18
N ILE A 67 26.29 -30.15 3.02
CA ILE A 67 25.79 -31.45 2.55
C ILE A 67 26.87 -32.15 1.72
N THR A 68 27.15 -33.41 2.06
CA THR A 68 28.16 -34.22 1.39
C THR A 68 27.58 -35.26 0.45
N LYS A 69 26.29 -35.59 0.59
CA LYS A 69 25.59 -36.56 -0.25
C LYS A 69 24.85 -35.85 -1.39
N PRO A 70 25.07 -36.23 -2.66
CA PRO A 70 24.39 -35.62 -3.79
C PRO A 70 22.86 -35.67 -3.71
N GLU A 71 22.30 -36.79 -3.24
CA GLU A 71 20.85 -36.97 -3.17
C GLU A 71 20.20 -36.03 -2.15
N ASP A 72 20.86 -35.85 -1.00
CA ASP A 72 20.42 -34.89 0.01
C ASP A 72 20.52 -33.45 -0.54
N LEU A 73 21.51 -33.15 -1.39
CA LEU A 73 21.70 -31.83 -1.98
C LEU A 73 20.63 -31.51 -3.02
N GLU A 74 20.23 -32.47 -3.84
CA GLU A 74 19.14 -32.31 -4.82
C GLU A 74 17.82 -31.95 -4.15
N CYS A 75 17.45 -32.66 -3.06
CA CYS A 75 16.26 -32.32 -2.28
C CYS A 75 16.30 -30.87 -1.75
N GLU A 76 17.48 -30.44 -1.32
CA GLU A 76 17.69 -29.14 -0.69
C GLU A 76 17.66 -27.99 -1.70
N ILE A 77 18.18 -28.23 -2.90
CA ILE A 77 18.05 -27.32 -4.04
C ILE A 77 16.57 -27.18 -4.42
N PHE A 78 15.84 -28.28 -4.56
CA PHE A 78 14.42 -28.25 -4.93
C PHE A 78 13.58 -27.46 -3.91
N GLU A 79 13.76 -27.71 -2.61
CA GLU A 79 13.06 -26.95 -1.56
C GLU A 79 13.40 -25.46 -1.59
N THR A 80 14.65 -25.13 -1.89
CA THR A 80 15.13 -23.75 -1.99
C THR A 80 14.47 -23.07 -3.18
N GLU A 81 14.52 -23.66 -4.37
CA GLU A 81 13.92 -23.09 -5.59
C GLU A 81 12.41 -22.88 -5.45
N GLU A 82 11.69 -23.87 -4.88
CA GLU A 82 10.25 -23.74 -4.60
C GLU A 82 9.97 -22.51 -3.71
N MET A 83 10.75 -22.36 -2.64
CA MET A 83 10.57 -21.27 -1.68
C MET A 83 10.89 -19.90 -2.31
N HIS A 84 12.00 -19.78 -3.04
CA HIS A 84 12.39 -18.54 -3.71
C HIS A 84 11.40 -18.16 -4.82
N SER A 85 10.94 -19.12 -5.62
CA SER A 85 9.89 -18.89 -6.64
C SER A 85 8.62 -18.37 -6.00
N THR A 86 8.17 -19.00 -4.90
CA THR A 86 6.97 -18.56 -4.18
C THR A 86 7.14 -17.13 -3.65
N ILE A 87 8.31 -16.75 -3.14
CA ILE A 87 8.56 -15.38 -2.69
C ILE A 87 8.43 -14.40 -3.86
N ASP A 88 9.04 -14.71 -5.00
CA ASP A 88 9.05 -13.84 -6.18
C ASP A 88 7.66 -13.65 -6.78
N GLU A 89 6.90 -14.73 -6.89
CA GLU A 89 5.50 -14.71 -7.33
C GLU A 89 4.66 -13.80 -6.43
N ARG A 90 4.75 -14.00 -5.11
CA ARG A 90 3.97 -13.21 -4.14
C ARG A 90 4.41 -11.76 -4.09
N TYR A 91 5.71 -11.50 -4.19
CA TYR A 91 6.23 -10.15 -4.27
C TYR A 91 5.68 -9.40 -5.50
N SER A 92 5.71 -10.06 -6.66
CA SER A 92 5.24 -9.49 -7.92
C SER A 92 3.73 -9.24 -7.92
N GLU A 93 2.97 -10.23 -7.44
CA GLU A 93 1.52 -10.14 -7.26
C GLU A 93 1.15 -8.96 -6.34
N LEU A 94 1.84 -8.84 -5.21
CA LEU A 94 1.55 -7.83 -4.19
C LEU A 94 1.90 -6.42 -4.66
N THR A 95 3.02 -6.27 -5.37
CA THR A 95 3.44 -5.00 -5.96
C THR A 95 2.40 -4.53 -6.99
N THR A 96 2.03 -5.42 -7.91
CA THR A 96 1.02 -5.14 -8.95
C THR A 96 -0.33 -4.77 -8.34
N PHE A 97 -0.81 -5.57 -7.37
CA PHE A 97 -2.08 -5.31 -6.70
C PHE A 97 -2.10 -3.95 -5.99
N SER A 98 -1.02 -3.62 -5.28
CA SER A 98 -0.90 -2.35 -4.54
C SER A 98 -0.90 -1.15 -5.49
N GLU A 99 -0.24 -1.27 -6.65
CA GLU A 99 -0.23 -0.23 -7.69
C GLU A 99 -1.63 0.00 -8.28
N ILE A 100 -2.34 -1.07 -8.63
CA ILE A 100 -3.71 -0.99 -9.15
C ILE A 100 -4.62 -0.29 -8.13
N LYS A 101 -4.60 -0.72 -6.86
CA LYS A 101 -5.45 -0.12 -5.82
C LYS A 101 -5.11 1.33 -5.52
N ARG A 102 -3.83 1.70 -5.56
CA ARG A 102 -3.42 3.11 -5.42
C ARG A 102 -3.98 3.98 -6.55
N ASN A 103 -3.96 3.48 -7.78
CA ASN A 103 -4.49 4.22 -8.92
C ASN A 103 -6.02 4.35 -8.87
N GLU A 104 -6.74 3.30 -8.45
CA GLU A 104 -8.19 3.34 -8.22
C GLU A 104 -8.57 4.41 -7.18
N LEU A 105 -7.82 4.53 -6.07
CA LEU A 105 -8.07 5.55 -5.05
C LEU A 105 -7.84 6.96 -5.58
N LYS A 106 -6.74 7.19 -6.32
CA LYS A 106 -6.45 8.50 -6.94
C LYS A 106 -7.55 8.93 -7.91
N LEU A 107 -8.05 8.00 -8.74
CA LEU A 107 -9.14 8.27 -9.68
C LEU A 107 -10.44 8.69 -8.97
N LYS A 108 -10.80 8.03 -7.85
CA LYS A 108 -11.98 8.39 -7.05
C LYS A 108 -11.90 9.81 -6.47
N VAL A 109 -10.71 10.21 -6.00
CA VAL A 109 -10.47 11.56 -5.47
C VAL A 109 -10.59 12.63 -6.56
N THR A 110 -10.07 12.37 -7.77
CA THR A 110 -10.17 13.30 -8.90
C THR A 110 -11.62 13.48 -9.36
N VAL A 111 -12.43 12.42 -9.44
CA VAL A 111 -13.84 12.50 -9.87
C VAL A 111 -14.71 13.24 -8.84
N GLN A 112 -14.43 13.09 -7.54
CA GLN A 112 -15.15 13.84 -6.50
C GLN A 112 -14.79 15.33 -6.48
N SER A 113 -13.55 15.69 -6.80
CA SER A 113 -13.14 17.11 -6.85
C SER A 113 -13.70 17.86 -8.07
N SER A 114 -13.91 17.18 -9.20
CA SER A 114 -14.45 17.81 -10.42
C SER A 114 -15.95 18.11 -10.37
N ASN A 115 -16.70 17.53 -9.43
CA ASN A 115 -18.15 17.71 -9.33
C ASN A 115 -18.58 18.84 -8.37
N ASN A 116 -17.65 19.54 -7.71
CA ASN A 116 -17.94 20.60 -6.75
C ASN A 116 -17.67 22.04 -7.27
N THR A 117 -17.53 22.22 -8.58
CA THR A 117 -17.34 23.56 -9.17
C THR A 117 -18.43 23.84 -10.21
N ASN A 118 -19.63 24.20 -9.73
CA ASN A 118 -20.62 24.93 -10.52
C ASN A 118 -21.64 25.62 -9.59
N GLU A 119 -21.17 26.58 -8.81
CA GLU A 119 -21.96 27.78 -8.53
C GLU A 119 -21.05 29.00 -8.71
N SER A 120 -21.64 30.05 -9.28
CA SER A 120 -21.06 31.35 -9.62
C SER A 120 -20.42 31.44 -11.01
N SER A 121 -21.18 31.98 -11.97
CA SER A 121 -20.85 33.29 -12.55
C SER A 121 -21.89 33.82 -13.56
N PRO A 122 -21.88 35.14 -13.85
CA PRO A 122 -23.04 36.03 -13.93
C PRO A 122 -23.46 36.36 -15.37
N GLU A 123 -24.70 36.80 -15.57
CA GLU A 123 -24.99 37.67 -16.72
C GLU A 123 -26.19 38.61 -16.48
N THR A 124 -25.86 39.90 -16.46
CA THR A 124 -26.68 41.12 -16.49
C THR A 124 -27.43 41.30 -17.81
N LEU A 125 -28.67 41.83 -17.78
CA LEU A 125 -29.23 42.72 -18.81
C LEU A 125 -30.32 43.68 -18.21
N PRO A 126 -30.57 44.87 -18.81
CA PRO A 126 -31.08 46.08 -18.12
C PRO A 126 -32.49 46.57 -18.54
N GLN A 127 -32.91 47.70 -17.91
CA GLN A 127 -34.06 48.61 -18.14
C GLN A 127 -35.40 48.14 -17.53
N SER A 128 -36.14 48.97 -16.75
CA SER A 128 -36.69 50.29 -17.14
C SER A 128 -37.02 51.23 -15.96
N GLU A 129 -36.78 52.53 -16.18
CA GLU A 129 -37.53 53.75 -15.76
C GLU A 129 -38.15 53.90 -14.34
N GLN A 130 -37.39 54.59 -13.46
CA GLN A 130 -37.66 55.78 -12.60
C GLN A 130 -39.09 56.42 -12.52
N PRO A 131 -39.47 57.29 -11.51
CA PRO A 131 -38.62 58.06 -10.55
C PRO A 131 -39.20 58.45 -9.12
N ILE A 132 -38.34 59.11 -8.28
CA ILE A 132 -38.54 60.05 -7.10
C ILE A 132 -39.31 59.52 -5.84
N GLN A 133 -39.00 59.78 -4.55
CA GLN A 133 -38.61 60.97 -3.74
C GLN A 133 -37.97 60.50 -2.40
N GLN A 134 -36.81 61.00 -1.94
CA GLN A 134 -36.50 62.21 -1.13
C GLN A 134 -36.06 61.85 0.31
N GLU A 135 -34.95 62.47 0.74
CA GLU A 135 -34.55 62.86 2.12
C GLU A 135 -34.50 61.75 3.19
N ASN A 136 -33.51 61.62 4.09
CA ASN A 136 -32.79 62.65 4.82
C ASN A 136 -31.64 61.99 5.63
N ILE A 137 -30.43 62.52 5.50
CA ILE A 137 -29.36 62.77 6.49
C ILE A 137 -29.39 62.03 7.86
N HIS A 138 -28.34 61.25 8.19
CA HIS A 138 -27.37 61.52 9.29
C HIS A 138 -26.46 60.30 9.59
N GLN A 139 -25.14 60.52 9.54
CA GLN A 139 -24.10 59.76 10.25
C GLN A 139 -24.11 60.15 11.77
N PRO A 140 -23.10 59.77 12.56
CA PRO A 140 -22.67 58.46 13.03
C PRO A 140 -22.63 58.44 14.59
N GLU A 141 -22.46 57.30 15.27
CA GLU A 141 -21.71 57.32 16.54
C GLU A 141 -20.89 56.05 16.73
N MET A 142 -19.58 56.27 16.85
CA MET A 142 -18.65 55.39 17.52
C MET A 142 -18.97 55.36 19.01
N SER A 143 -18.81 54.21 19.65
CA SER A 143 -18.23 54.17 21.00
C SER A 143 -17.54 52.84 21.22
N GLN A 144 -16.24 52.95 21.45
CA GLN A 144 -15.31 51.91 21.82
C GLN A 144 -15.47 51.53 23.30
N SER A 145 -15.30 50.24 23.57
CA SER A 145 -14.53 49.64 24.69
C SER A 145 -15.02 49.84 26.14
N PRO A 146 -14.50 49.07 27.13
CA PRO A 146 -13.59 47.93 27.08
C PRO A 146 -14.21 46.57 27.47
#